data_AF-A0A2L0BQK6-F1
#
_entry.id   AF-A0A2L0BQK6-F1
#
_cell.length_a   1.000
_cell.length_b   1.000
_cell.length_c   1.000
_cell.angle_alpha   90.00
_cell.angle_beta   90.00
_cell.angle_gamma   90.00
#
_symmetry.space_group_name_H-M   'P 1'
#
loop_
_entity.id
_entity.type
_entity.pdbx_description
1 polymer ?
#
loop_
_entity_poly.entity_id
_entity_poly.type
_entity_poly.pdbx_seq_one_letter_code
_entity_poly.pdbx_strand_id
1 'polypeptide(L)'
;ETLSNRYPYSCYKQVFVDEVDEDYRSYATMSILSTNLLHSAVIIDQVYITRRVMAQAIAEQFFGCFISMQNWSDMWLPKGISLYLSGLYCKKCFGNNEYREFIQSTLQSVVKYEEEYGGIILDPSQPPAPLPTSANVCQPNPKNNDASFYFSIRNLHTMSSLYIEAMHKKALLVMRMLEHRIGQELLLQVFNKQLCLASNAAGQKIGSGLWAHMLISTNVFTKAI
;
A
#
# COMPACT_ATOMS: atom_id res chain seq x y z
N GLU A 1 -14.82 -12.73 1.30
CA GLU A 1 -14.25 -14.10 1.42
C GLU A 1 -12.77 -14.06 1.75
N THR A 2 -11.93 -13.38 0.96
CA THR A 2 -10.48 -13.25 1.24
C THR A 2 -10.21 -12.56 2.57
N LEU A 3 -10.91 -11.46 2.84
CA LEU A 3 -11.03 -10.89 4.17
C LEU A 3 -12.31 -11.41 4.80
N SER A 4 -12.23 -11.90 6.03
CA SER A 4 -13.38 -12.42 6.80
C SER A 4 -14.14 -11.29 7.50
N ASN A 5 -13.89 -10.05 7.09
CA ASN A 5 -14.47 -8.84 7.67
C ASN A 5 -15.47 -8.19 6.70
N ARG A 6 -16.47 -7.50 7.27
CA ARG A 6 -17.37 -6.65 6.49
C ARG A 6 -16.63 -5.39 6.04
N TYR A 7 -17.16 -4.77 5.00
CA TYR A 7 -16.68 -3.46 4.56
C TYR A 7 -16.81 -2.45 5.72
N PRO A 8 -15.77 -1.67 6.05
CA PRO A 8 -15.72 -0.87 7.27
C PRO A 8 -16.65 0.35 7.25
N TYR A 9 -17.20 0.71 6.09
CA TYR A 9 -18.08 1.86 5.94
C TYR A 9 -19.51 1.45 5.56
N SER A 10 -20.45 2.41 5.62
CA SER A 10 -21.87 2.17 5.34
C SER A 10 -22.18 1.97 3.86
N CYS A 11 -21.42 2.60 2.96
CA CYS A 11 -21.63 2.54 1.52
C CYS A 11 -20.32 2.72 0.75
N TYR A 12 -20.32 2.26 -0.49
CA TYR A 12 -19.24 2.45 -1.45
C TYR A 12 -19.76 3.30 -2.62
N LYS A 13 -19.08 4.40 -2.91
CA LYS A 13 -19.35 5.32 -4.01
C LYS A 13 -18.21 5.25 -5.01
N GLN A 14 -18.53 5.19 -6.29
CA GLN A 14 -17.56 5.13 -7.37
C GLN A 14 -17.87 6.25 -8.36
N VAL A 15 -16.89 7.10 -8.63
CA VAL A 15 -17.06 8.26 -9.52
C VAL A 15 -16.00 8.22 -10.60
N PHE A 16 -16.43 8.35 -11.84
CA PHE A 16 -15.56 8.47 -13.00
C PHE A 16 -15.44 9.95 -13.37
N VAL A 17 -14.22 10.45 -13.44
CA VAL A 17 -13.90 11.85 -13.72
C VAL A 17 -12.95 11.89 -14.92
N ASP A 18 -13.18 12.87 -15.79
CA ASP A 18 -12.31 13.12 -16.95
C ASP A 18 -11.12 13.98 -16.53
N GLU A 19 -9.99 13.88 -17.23
CA GLU A 19 -8.75 14.64 -16.94
C GLU A 19 -8.17 14.43 -15.52
N VAL A 20 -8.18 13.19 -15.01
CA VAL A 20 -7.50 12.85 -13.74
C VAL A 20 -6.04 12.52 -14.00
N ASP A 21 -5.13 13.05 -13.17
CA ASP A 21 -3.68 12.81 -13.26
C ASP A 21 -3.28 11.33 -13.09
N GLU A 22 -4.05 10.59 -12.27
CA GLU A 22 -3.84 9.17 -12.00
C GLU A 22 -5.09 8.36 -12.35
N ASP A 23 -4.89 7.10 -12.76
CA ASP A 23 -5.99 6.20 -13.12
C ASP A 23 -7.02 6.02 -12.00
N TYR A 24 -6.56 6.05 -10.74
CA TYR A 24 -7.43 5.93 -9.57
C TYR A 24 -6.85 6.62 -8.34
N ARG A 25 -7.76 7.13 -7.49
CA ARG A 25 -7.46 7.55 -6.11
C ARG A 25 -8.54 7.04 -5.16
N SER A 26 -8.09 6.43 -4.08
CA SER A 26 -8.94 5.81 -3.06
C SER A 26 -9.14 6.75 -1.88
N TYR A 27 -10.40 6.96 -1.49
CA TYR A 27 -10.79 7.75 -0.32
C TYR A 27 -11.76 6.96 0.57
N ALA A 28 -12.00 7.45 1.79
CA ALA A 28 -12.99 6.84 2.68
C ALA A 28 -14.38 6.84 2.01
N THR A 29 -14.99 5.67 1.87
CA THR A 29 -16.30 5.43 1.21
C THR A 29 -16.37 5.70 -0.29
N MET A 30 -15.32 6.25 -0.91
CA MET A 30 -15.36 6.74 -2.29
C MET A 30 -14.09 6.41 -3.05
N SER A 31 -14.21 6.02 -4.32
CA SER A 31 -13.09 5.91 -5.26
C SER A 31 -13.33 6.84 -6.45
N ILE A 32 -12.31 7.64 -6.77
CA ILE A 32 -12.27 8.48 -7.97
C ILE A 32 -11.43 7.73 -9.00
N LEU A 33 -11.97 7.55 -10.20
CA LEU A 33 -11.38 6.78 -11.29
C LEU A 33 -11.39 7.61 -12.57
N SER A 34 -10.42 7.37 -13.45
CA SER A 34 -10.41 7.97 -14.78
C SER A 34 -11.54 7.42 -15.66
N THR A 35 -12.21 8.29 -16.42
CA THR A 35 -13.16 7.93 -17.49
C THR A 35 -12.59 6.95 -18.52
N ASN A 36 -11.26 6.95 -18.73
CA ASN A 36 -10.55 6.04 -19.63
C ASN A 36 -10.67 4.55 -19.23
N LEU A 37 -11.07 4.27 -17.99
CA LEU A 37 -11.29 2.89 -17.51
C LEU A 37 -12.66 2.33 -17.94
N LEU A 38 -13.58 3.18 -18.40
CA LEU A 38 -14.89 2.77 -18.89
C LEU A 38 -14.75 2.12 -20.27
N HIS A 39 -15.32 0.92 -20.42
CA HIS A 39 -15.28 0.18 -21.67
C HIS A 39 -16.58 -0.60 -21.88
N SER A 40 -16.90 -0.82 -23.16
CA SER A 40 -17.98 -1.72 -23.57
C SER A 40 -17.56 -3.18 -23.38
N ALA A 41 -18.52 -4.08 -23.22
CA ALA A 41 -18.29 -5.52 -23.07
C ALA A 41 -17.55 -6.17 -24.26
N VAL A 42 -17.48 -5.48 -25.41
CA VAL A 42 -16.75 -5.94 -26.60
C VAL A 42 -15.23 -5.80 -26.45
N ILE A 43 -14.75 -4.89 -25.60
CA ILE A 43 -13.33 -4.61 -25.43
C ILE A 43 -12.78 -5.49 -24.30
N ILE A 44 -12.29 -6.67 -24.68
CA ILE A 44 -11.83 -7.70 -23.73
C ILE A 44 -10.51 -7.35 -23.04
N ASP A 45 -9.60 -6.64 -23.71
CA ASP A 45 -8.25 -6.36 -23.17
C ASP A 45 -8.32 -5.40 -21.96
N GLN A 46 -9.24 -4.44 -22.01
CA GLN A 46 -9.42 -3.44 -20.95
C GLN A 46 -10.00 -4.05 -19.66
N VAL A 47 -10.61 -5.23 -19.74
CA VAL A 47 -11.21 -5.91 -18.58
C VAL A 47 -10.17 -6.14 -17.50
N TYR A 48 -8.97 -6.60 -17.86
CA TYR A 48 -7.90 -6.91 -16.91
C TYR A 48 -7.42 -5.64 -16.19
N ILE A 49 -7.21 -4.56 -16.93
CA ILE A 49 -6.72 -3.28 -16.42
C ILE A 49 -7.76 -2.67 -15.47
N THR A 50 -8.99 -2.45 -15.95
CA THR A 50 -10.05 -1.80 -15.17
C THR A 50 -10.38 -2.59 -13.91
N ARG A 51 -10.49 -3.92 -13.98
CA ARG A 51 -10.82 -4.74 -12.82
C ARG A 51 -9.72 -4.78 -11.78
N ARG A 52 -8.44 -4.80 -12.20
CA ARG A 52 -7.29 -4.72 -11.29
C ARG A 52 -7.25 -3.37 -10.59
N VAL A 53 -7.48 -2.28 -11.33
CA VAL A 53 -7.53 -0.92 -10.77
C VAL A 53 -8.69 -0.78 -9.77
N MET A 54 -9.89 -1.27 -10.10
CA MET A 54 -11.02 -1.25 -9.18
C MET A 54 -10.79 -2.11 -7.92
N ALA A 55 -10.19 -3.29 -8.08
CA ALA A 55 -9.84 -4.14 -6.93
C ALA A 55 -8.80 -3.47 -6.03
N GLN A 56 -7.82 -2.79 -6.62
CA GLN A 56 -6.83 -2.01 -5.91
C GLN A 56 -7.46 -0.85 -5.14
N ALA A 57 -8.38 -0.11 -5.78
CA ALA A 57 -9.08 1.02 -5.14
C ALA A 57 -9.87 0.57 -3.90
N ILE A 58 -10.55 -0.57 -3.98
CA ILE A 58 -11.29 -1.14 -2.84
C ILE A 58 -10.31 -1.62 -1.75
N ALA A 59 -9.22 -2.30 -2.12
CA ALA A 59 -8.25 -2.82 -1.15
C ALA A 59 -7.58 -1.69 -0.34
N GLU A 60 -7.31 -0.55 -0.96
CA GLU A 60 -6.77 0.64 -0.30
C GLU A 60 -7.73 1.30 0.69
N GLN A 61 -9.04 1.16 0.48
CA GLN A 61 -10.00 1.66 1.45
C GLN A 61 -9.91 0.91 2.79
N PHE A 62 -9.57 -0.39 2.77
CA PHE A 62 -9.27 -1.16 3.97
C PHE A 62 -7.90 -0.80 4.54
N PHE A 63 -6.85 -0.85 3.71
CA PHE A 63 -5.48 -0.55 4.09
C PHE A 63 -4.98 0.68 3.33
N GLY A 64 -5.04 1.83 3.98
CA GLY A 64 -4.76 3.14 3.39
C GLY A 64 -5.72 4.22 3.89
N CYS A 65 -7.02 3.91 3.96
CA CYS A 65 -8.02 4.80 4.56
C CYS A 65 -8.45 4.34 5.96
N PHE A 66 -8.94 3.11 6.10
CA PHE A 66 -9.46 2.63 7.37
C PHE A 66 -8.34 2.32 8.38
N ILE A 67 -7.34 1.58 7.95
CA ILE A 67 -6.06 1.44 8.65
C ILE A 67 -5.04 2.35 7.94
N SER A 68 -4.48 3.31 8.66
CA SER A 68 -3.54 4.30 8.12
C SER A 68 -2.11 4.03 8.60
N MET A 69 -1.11 4.47 7.84
CA MET A 69 0.29 4.38 8.28
C MET A 69 0.54 5.26 9.51
N GLN A 70 1.39 4.78 10.43
CA GLN A 70 1.78 5.56 11.61
C GLN A 70 2.86 6.60 11.27
N ASN A 71 3.85 6.21 10.46
CA ASN A 71 4.99 7.02 10.06
C ASN A 71 5.17 6.99 8.53
N TRP A 72 5.85 7.99 7.96
CA TRP A 72 6.16 8.02 6.52
C TRP A 72 7.05 6.86 6.07
N SER A 73 7.94 6.37 6.94
CA SER A 73 8.76 5.19 6.68
C SER A 73 7.94 3.91 6.51
N ASP A 74 6.68 3.89 6.99
CA ASP A 74 5.75 2.77 6.87
C ASP A 74 4.83 2.88 5.65
N MET A 75 5.02 3.88 4.76
CA MET A 75 4.17 4.09 3.58
C MET A 75 4.06 2.85 2.69
N TRP A 76 5.14 2.10 2.56
CA TRP A 76 5.17 0.89 1.73
C TRP A 76 4.21 -0.19 2.23
N LEU A 77 3.89 -0.21 3.53
CA LEU A 77 3.19 -1.30 4.17
C LEU A 77 1.69 -1.34 3.81
N PRO A 78 0.87 -0.29 4.04
CA PRO A 78 -0.53 -0.28 3.60
C PRO A 78 -0.67 -0.51 2.10
N LYS A 79 0.19 0.13 1.29
CA LYS A 79 0.16 -0.04 -0.16
C LYS A 79 0.54 -1.47 -0.57
N GLY A 80 1.56 -2.06 0.04
CA GLY A 80 1.97 -3.45 -0.20
C GLY A 80 0.85 -4.44 0.12
N ILE A 81 0.16 -4.26 1.26
CA ILE A 81 -0.99 -5.10 1.64
C ILE A 81 -2.13 -4.95 0.62
N SER A 82 -2.46 -3.72 0.23
CA SER A 82 -3.54 -3.47 -0.74
C SER A 82 -3.25 -4.11 -2.11
N LEU A 83 -2.02 -3.96 -2.62
CA LEU A 83 -1.56 -4.57 -3.87
C LEU A 83 -1.58 -6.10 -3.80
N TYR A 84 -1.17 -6.66 -2.66
CA TYR A 84 -1.21 -8.09 -2.43
C TYR A 84 -2.66 -8.63 -2.46
N LEU A 85 -3.59 -7.97 -1.78
CA LEU A 85 -5.02 -8.34 -1.78
C LEU A 85 -5.63 -8.23 -3.18
N SER A 86 -5.30 -7.17 -3.92
CA SER A 86 -5.70 -7.01 -5.33
C SER A 86 -5.11 -8.12 -6.21
N GLY A 87 -3.86 -8.52 -5.97
CA GLY A 87 -3.21 -9.65 -6.62
C GLY A 87 -3.91 -10.98 -6.37
N LEU A 88 -4.34 -11.25 -5.13
CA LEU A 88 -5.14 -12.43 -4.79
C LEU A 88 -6.50 -12.44 -5.50
N TYR A 89 -7.15 -11.28 -5.58
CA TYR A 89 -8.39 -11.14 -6.36
C TYR A 89 -8.14 -11.44 -7.85
N CYS A 90 -7.09 -10.87 -8.44
CA CYS A 90 -6.74 -11.10 -9.85
C CYS A 90 -6.43 -12.59 -10.10
N LYS A 91 -5.69 -13.26 -9.21
CA LYS A 91 -5.41 -14.70 -9.28
C LYS A 91 -6.69 -15.54 -9.28
N LYS A 92 -7.70 -15.15 -8.49
CA LYS A 92 -9.00 -15.84 -8.42
C LYS A 92 -9.87 -15.58 -9.66
N CYS A 93 -9.88 -14.36 -10.18
CA CYS A 93 -10.77 -13.97 -11.29
C CYS A 93 -10.20 -14.25 -12.68
N PHE A 94 -8.90 -14.04 -12.89
CA PHE A 94 -8.23 -14.15 -14.19
C PHE A 94 -7.35 -15.39 -14.32
N GLY A 95 -7.17 -16.13 -13.23
CA GLY A 95 -6.40 -17.36 -13.21
C GLY A 95 -4.92 -17.15 -12.86
N ASN A 96 -4.23 -18.27 -12.71
CA ASN A 96 -2.87 -18.28 -12.16
C ASN A 96 -1.81 -17.81 -13.16
N ASN A 97 -2.02 -18.00 -14.46
CA ASN A 97 -1.02 -17.64 -15.48
C ASN A 97 -0.88 -16.13 -15.58
N GLU A 98 -2.00 -15.40 -15.65
CA GLU A 98 -2.01 -13.94 -15.64
C GLU A 98 -1.37 -13.37 -14.38
N TYR A 99 -1.67 -13.96 -13.22
CA TYR A 99 -1.02 -13.57 -11.97
C TYR A 99 0.51 -13.79 -12.00
N ARG A 100 0.99 -14.89 -12.61
CA ARG A 100 2.43 -15.16 -12.73
C ARG A 100 3.13 -14.17 -13.65
N GLU A 101 2.51 -13.84 -14.78
CA GLU A 101 2.99 -12.79 -15.69
C GLU A 101 3.10 -11.47 -14.92
N PHE A 102 2.03 -11.08 -14.22
CA PHE A 102 2.00 -9.83 -13.45
C PHE A 102 3.13 -9.72 -12.43
N ILE A 103 3.39 -10.79 -11.67
CA ILE A 103 4.49 -10.83 -10.70
C ILE A 103 5.86 -10.77 -11.41
N GLN A 104 6.03 -11.48 -12.52
CA GLN A 104 7.28 -11.48 -13.29
C GLN A 104 7.57 -10.09 -13.89
N SER A 105 6.57 -9.47 -14.52
CA SER A 105 6.64 -8.12 -15.07
C SER A 105 6.95 -7.09 -13.99
N THR A 106 6.30 -7.21 -12.82
CA THR A 106 6.58 -6.36 -11.64
C THR A 106 8.03 -6.51 -11.18
N LEU A 107 8.54 -7.75 -11.08
CA LEU A 107 9.92 -8.02 -10.70
C LEU A 107 10.91 -7.41 -11.69
N GLN A 108 10.71 -7.61 -12.99
CA GLN A 108 11.55 -7.03 -14.03
C GLN A 108 11.58 -5.49 -13.96
N SER A 109 10.41 -4.86 -13.72
CA SER A 109 10.32 -3.41 -13.56
C SER A 109 11.10 -2.90 -12.34
N VAL A 110 11.13 -3.65 -11.24
CA VAL A 110 11.91 -3.28 -10.04
C VAL A 110 13.40 -3.45 -10.30
N VAL A 111 13.81 -4.58 -10.90
CA VAL A 111 15.22 -4.84 -11.24
C VAL A 111 15.76 -3.75 -12.16
N LYS A 112 15.04 -3.41 -13.22
CA LYS A 112 15.43 -2.34 -14.14
C LYS A 112 15.63 -1.01 -13.42
N TYR A 113 14.73 -0.67 -12.49
CA TYR A 113 14.85 0.56 -11.71
C TYR A 113 16.09 0.53 -10.79
N GLU A 114 16.32 -0.59 -10.10
CA GLU A 114 17.46 -0.72 -9.17
C GLU A 114 18.81 -0.76 -9.90
N GLU A 115 18.86 -1.26 -11.14
CA GLU A 115 20.05 -1.22 -12.00
C GLU A 115 20.38 0.21 -12.48
N GLU A 116 19.35 1.00 -12.82
CA GLU A 116 19.53 2.37 -13.36
C GLU A 116 19.79 3.41 -12.26
N TYR A 117 19.05 3.36 -11.14
CA TYR A 117 19.02 4.43 -10.13
C TYR A 117 19.52 4.01 -8.75
N GLY A 118 19.69 2.70 -8.50
CA GLY A 118 20.11 2.15 -7.22
C GLY A 118 18.96 1.57 -6.38
N GLY A 119 19.33 0.94 -5.26
CA GLY A 119 18.40 0.14 -4.45
C GLY A 119 17.33 0.96 -3.71
N ILE A 120 16.13 0.40 -3.62
CA ILE A 120 15.00 0.98 -2.87
C ILE A 120 15.10 0.55 -1.41
N ILE A 121 15.00 1.50 -0.47
CA ILE A 121 15.15 1.26 0.96
C ILE A 121 13.78 1.31 1.63
N LEU A 122 13.41 0.24 2.34
CA LEU A 122 12.19 0.12 3.14
C LEU A 122 12.59 0.04 4.62
N ASP A 123 13.07 1.14 5.20
CA ASP A 123 13.62 1.16 6.56
C ASP A 123 12.70 1.89 7.55
N PRO A 124 12.16 1.20 8.58
CA PRO A 124 11.37 1.84 9.63
C PRO A 124 12.20 2.64 10.64
N SER A 125 13.55 2.56 10.60
CA SER A 125 14.45 3.23 11.54
C SER A 125 14.55 4.75 11.36
N GLN A 126 13.89 5.30 10.34
CA GLN A 126 13.87 6.74 10.13
C GLN A 126 13.14 7.43 11.30
N PRO A 127 13.80 8.32 12.06
CA PRO A 127 13.15 9.00 13.18
C PRO A 127 11.98 9.82 12.65
N PRO A 128 10.84 9.88 13.39
CA PRO A 128 9.75 10.78 13.04
C PRO A 128 10.30 12.20 12.86
N ALA A 129 9.77 12.93 11.87
CA ALA A 129 10.20 14.29 11.58
C ALA A 129 10.33 15.08 12.90
N PRO A 130 11.51 15.68 13.18
CA PRO A 130 11.68 16.41 14.43
C PRO A 130 10.65 17.54 14.47
N LEU A 131 9.91 17.62 15.57
CA LEU A 131 9.06 18.77 15.88
C LEU A 131 9.91 20.04 15.76
N PRO A 132 9.36 21.17 15.27
CA PRO A 132 10.09 22.43 15.17
C PRO A 132 10.38 22.94 16.59
N THR A 133 11.45 22.43 17.17
CA THR A 133 11.90 22.75 18.53
C THR A 133 13.27 23.37 18.38
N SER A 134 13.41 24.59 18.90
CA SER A 134 14.59 25.43 18.87
C SER A 134 15.71 24.87 19.76
N ALA A 135 16.27 23.72 19.41
CA ALA A 135 17.42 23.15 20.12
C ALA A 135 18.36 22.44 19.15
N ASN A 136 19.52 23.06 18.92
CA ASN A 136 20.66 22.53 18.18
C ASN A 136 21.23 21.28 18.86
N VAL A 137 20.66 20.10 18.60
CA VAL A 137 21.31 18.83 18.95
C VAL A 137 21.53 18.05 17.66
N CYS A 138 22.71 18.23 17.07
CA CYS A 138 23.21 17.40 15.99
C CYS A 138 23.44 15.97 16.50
N GLN A 139 22.50 15.07 16.22
CA GLN A 139 22.78 13.64 16.34
C GLN A 139 23.73 13.19 15.21
N PRO A 140 24.66 12.26 15.47
CA PRO A 140 25.59 11.77 14.45
C PRO A 140 24.81 11.07 13.34
N ASN A 141 24.82 11.65 12.14
CA ASN A 141 24.26 11.04 10.93
C ASN A 141 24.90 9.65 10.76
N PRO A 142 24.13 8.54 10.76
CA PRO A 142 24.64 7.31 10.17
C PRO A 142 24.99 7.62 8.72
N LYS A 143 26.09 7.05 8.22
CA LYS A 143 26.55 7.24 6.83
C LYS A 143 25.43 6.78 5.89
N ASN A 144 24.60 7.71 5.45
CA ASN A 144 23.46 7.39 4.59
C ASN A 144 23.95 7.17 3.16
N ASN A 145 23.59 6.01 2.61
CA ASN A 145 23.64 5.71 1.17
C ASN A 145 22.74 6.65 0.32
N ASP A 146 22.11 7.66 0.92
CA ASP A 146 21.28 8.69 0.28
C ASP A 146 22.05 9.51 -0.78
N ALA A 147 23.38 9.46 -0.80
CA ALA A 147 24.22 10.21 -1.72
C ALA A 147 24.03 9.84 -3.21
N SER A 148 23.28 8.77 -3.51
CA SER A 148 22.98 8.34 -4.89
C SER A 148 21.72 8.98 -5.49
N PHE A 149 20.82 9.54 -4.68
CA PHE A 149 19.54 10.05 -5.18
C PHE A 149 19.52 11.58 -5.20
N TYR A 150 19.07 12.15 -6.33
CA TYR A 150 18.87 13.60 -6.48
C TYR A 150 17.80 14.15 -5.53
N PHE A 151 16.78 13.33 -5.25
CA PHE A 151 15.65 13.66 -4.40
C PHE A 151 15.76 12.99 -3.03
N SER A 152 15.45 13.73 -1.97
CA SER A 152 15.50 13.16 -0.61
C SER A 152 14.38 12.15 -0.39
N ILE A 153 14.75 10.98 0.10
CA ILE A 153 13.83 9.88 0.47
C ILE A 153 13.21 10.11 1.87
N ARG A 154 13.63 11.17 2.57
CA ARG A 154 13.20 11.42 3.96
C ARG A 154 11.78 11.97 4.09
N ASN A 155 11.32 12.74 3.10
CA ASN A 155 10.00 13.36 3.10
C ASN A 155 9.21 12.90 1.90
N LEU A 156 7.94 12.53 2.10
CA LEU A 156 7.06 12.10 1.01
C LEU A 156 7.01 13.10 -0.14
N HIS A 157 6.90 14.39 0.18
CA HIS A 157 6.77 15.46 -0.81
C HIS A 157 8.02 15.71 -1.65
N THR A 158 9.17 15.20 -1.23
CA THR A 158 10.43 15.34 -1.98
C THR A 158 10.75 14.11 -2.80
N MET A 159 10.00 13.02 -2.67
CA MET A 159 10.28 11.77 -3.37
C MET A 159 9.88 11.85 -4.83
N SER A 160 10.71 11.27 -5.70
CA SER A 160 10.37 11.10 -7.12
C SER A 160 9.20 10.14 -7.28
N SER A 161 8.29 10.46 -8.22
CA SER A 161 7.17 9.57 -8.57
C SER A 161 7.65 8.19 -9.02
N LEU A 162 8.72 8.14 -9.80
CA LEU A 162 9.34 6.88 -10.25
C LEU A 162 9.82 6.02 -9.08
N TYR A 163 10.39 6.67 -8.05
CA TYR A 163 10.82 5.97 -6.83
C TYR A 163 9.61 5.42 -6.06
N ILE A 164 8.54 6.20 -5.92
CA ILE A 164 7.30 5.78 -5.25
C ILE A 164 6.68 4.58 -5.96
N GLU A 165 6.58 4.61 -7.29
CA GLU A 165 6.06 3.48 -8.07
C GLU A 165 6.91 2.22 -7.90
N ALA A 166 8.24 2.35 -7.97
CA ALA A 166 9.14 1.23 -7.79
C ALA A 166 9.07 0.68 -6.35
N MET A 167 8.91 1.56 -5.35
CA MET A 167 8.69 1.18 -3.95
C MET A 167 7.40 0.37 -3.79
N HIS A 168 6.29 0.80 -4.40
CA HIS A 168 5.02 0.07 -4.35
C HIS A 168 5.14 -1.32 -4.97
N LYS A 169 5.82 -1.43 -6.12
CA LYS A 169 6.10 -2.71 -6.78
C LYS A 169 6.96 -3.62 -5.90
N LYS A 170 8.00 -3.07 -5.27
CA LYS A 170 8.85 -3.80 -4.32
C LYS A 170 8.07 -4.26 -3.08
N ALA A 171 7.18 -3.42 -2.55
CA ALA A 171 6.33 -3.75 -1.41
C ALA A 171 5.44 -4.98 -1.69
N LEU A 172 4.86 -5.07 -2.90
CA LEU A 172 4.10 -6.25 -3.33
C LEU A 172 4.98 -7.53 -3.32
N LEU A 173 6.21 -7.45 -3.84
CA LEU A 173 7.12 -8.59 -3.87
C LEU A 173 7.53 -9.02 -2.45
N VAL A 174 7.77 -8.07 -1.55
CA VAL A 174 8.05 -8.35 -0.12
C VAL A 174 6.87 -9.06 0.53
N MET A 175 5.63 -8.61 0.30
CA MET A 175 4.42 -9.28 0.80
C MET A 175 4.29 -10.71 0.29
N ARG A 176 4.61 -10.92 -0.99
CA ARG A 176 4.64 -12.27 -1.57
C ARG A 176 5.74 -13.14 -0.96
N MET A 177 6.92 -12.58 -0.65
CA MET A 177 7.97 -13.32 0.06
C MET A 177 7.54 -13.72 1.47
N LEU A 178 6.82 -12.84 2.18
CA LEU A 178 6.23 -13.16 3.47
C LEU A 178 5.19 -14.28 3.36
N GLU A 179 4.32 -14.25 2.35
CA GLU A 179 3.37 -15.34 2.05
C GLU A 179 4.10 -16.68 1.88
N HIS A 180 5.21 -16.74 1.14
CA HIS A 180 5.98 -17.98 0.94
C HIS A 180 6.68 -18.49 2.21
N ARG A 181 6.99 -17.60 3.16
CA ARG A 181 7.71 -17.97 4.39
C ARG A 181 6.77 -18.39 5.52
N ILE A 182 5.68 -17.67 5.70
CA ILE A 182 4.75 -17.84 6.83
C ILE A 182 3.53 -18.67 6.40
N GLY A 183 3.14 -18.60 5.13
CA GLY A 183 1.93 -19.20 4.59
C GLY A 183 0.78 -18.20 4.45
N GLN A 184 -0.02 -18.38 3.40
CA GLN A 184 -1.12 -17.48 3.05
C GLN A 184 -2.18 -17.37 4.16
N GLU A 185 -2.54 -18.48 4.81
CA GLU A 185 -3.61 -18.50 5.82
C GLU A 185 -3.23 -17.68 7.06
N LEU A 186 -2.02 -17.88 7.59
CA LEU A 186 -1.51 -17.13 8.74
C LEU A 186 -1.38 -15.64 8.42
N LEU A 187 -0.91 -15.29 7.22
CA LEU A 187 -0.83 -13.89 6.79
C LEU A 187 -2.23 -13.22 6.73
N LEU A 188 -3.23 -13.93 6.20
CA LEU A 188 -4.61 -13.44 6.18
C LEU A 188 -5.20 -13.33 7.60
N GLN A 189 -4.84 -14.23 8.53
CA GLN A 189 -5.22 -14.11 9.94
C GLN A 189 -4.66 -12.84 10.58
N VAL A 190 -3.40 -12.48 10.29
CA VAL A 190 -2.79 -11.23 10.77
C VAL A 190 -3.56 -10.01 10.23
N PHE A 191 -3.88 -9.98 8.93
CA PHE A 191 -4.66 -8.88 8.35
C PHE A 191 -6.06 -8.76 8.96
N ASN A 192 -6.76 -9.88 9.15
CA ASN A 192 -8.07 -9.90 9.77
C ASN A 192 -8.00 -9.43 11.23
N LYS A 193 -6.98 -9.83 11.99
CA LYS A 193 -6.76 -9.38 13.36
C LYS A 193 -6.59 -7.86 13.43
N GLN A 194 -5.78 -7.27 12.55
CA GLN A 194 -5.59 -5.82 12.50
C GLN A 194 -6.90 -5.09 12.16
N LEU A 195 -7.67 -5.59 11.19
CA LEU A 195 -8.97 -5.02 10.83
C LEU A 195 -9.99 -5.11 11.98
N CYS A 196 -10.01 -6.20 12.74
CA CYS A 196 -10.89 -6.34 13.91
C CYS A 196 -10.49 -5.35 15.02
N LEU A 197 -9.19 -5.17 15.27
CA LEU A 197 -8.72 -4.20 16.26
C LEU A 197 -9.08 -2.76 15.85
N ALA A 198 -8.89 -2.42 14.58
CA ALA A 198 -9.28 -1.12 14.03
C ALA A 198 -10.79 -0.90 14.08
N SER A 199 -11.61 -1.92 13.78
CA SER A 199 -13.07 -1.86 13.87
C SER A 199 -13.57 -1.64 15.29
N ASN A 200 -12.97 -2.35 16.26
CA ASN A 200 -13.27 -2.13 17.67
C ASN A 200 -12.89 -0.72 18.13
N ALA A 201 -11.74 -0.20 17.68
CA ALA A 201 -11.29 1.14 18.01
C ALA A 201 -12.19 2.23 17.42
N ALA A 202 -12.61 2.08 16.16
CA ALA A 202 -13.46 3.05 15.45
C ALA A 202 -14.84 3.22 16.10
N GLY A 203 -15.37 2.18 16.76
CA GLY A 203 -16.64 2.24 17.50
C GLY A 203 -16.56 2.96 18.85
N GLN A 204 -15.37 3.25 19.35
CA GLN A 204 -15.16 3.84 20.68
C GLN A 204 -15.02 5.37 20.62
N LYS A 205 -15.37 6.04 21.73
CA LYS A 205 -15.24 7.50 21.85
C LYS A 205 -13.77 7.94 21.79
N ILE A 206 -13.54 9.16 21.28
CA ILE A 206 -12.24 9.82 21.04
C ILE A 206 -11.27 9.79 22.25
N GLY A 207 -11.74 9.59 23.48
CA GLY A 207 -10.90 9.59 24.70
C GLY A 207 -10.42 8.20 25.19
N SER A 208 -10.71 7.12 24.45
CA SER A 208 -10.42 5.75 24.90
C SER A 208 -8.95 5.31 24.77
N GLY A 209 -8.12 6.08 24.03
CA GLY A 209 -6.73 5.70 23.73
C GLY A 209 -6.58 4.53 22.75
N LEU A 210 -7.68 3.89 22.33
CA LEU A 210 -7.69 2.71 21.46
C LEU A 210 -7.50 3.05 19.98
N TRP A 211 -7.61 4.32 19.60
CA TRP A 211 -7.50 4.78 18.21
C TRP A 211 -6.12 4.54 17.60
N ALA A 212 -5.08 4.33 18.43
CA ALA A 212 -3.77 3.87 17.96
C ALA A 212 -3.83 2.54 17.21
N HIS A 213 -4.86 1.70 17.45
CA HIS A 213 -5.08 0.46 16.71
C HIS A 213 -5.58 0.66 15.27
N MET A 214 -5.96 1.88 14.88
CA MET A 214 -6.24 2.24 13.48
C MET A 214 -4.96 2.60 12.71
N LEU A 215 -3.81 2.67 13.40
CA LEU A 215 -2.51 2.93 12.80
C LEU A 215 -1.74 1.62 12.63
N ILE A 216 -1.08 1.48 11.49
CA ILE A 216 -0.17 0.38 11.22
C ILE A 216 1.25 0.90 11.05
N SER A 217 2.20 0.26 11.73
CA SER A 217 3.63 0.46 11.53
C SER A 217 4.33 -0.85 11.26
N THR A 218 5.48 -0.78 10.59
CA THR A 218 6.33 -1.95 10.31
C THR A 218 6.68 -2.68 11.61
N ASN A 219 6.95 -1.94 12.69
CA ASN A 219 7.28 -2.52 13.99
C ASN A 219 6.11 -3.31 14.61
N VAL A 220 4.90 -2.77 14.55
CA VAL A 220 3.69 -3.45 15.06
C VAL A 220 3.34 -4.66 14.18
N PHE A 221 3.49 -4.52 12.86
CA PHE A 221 3.22 -5.58 11.91
C PHE A 221 4.18 -6.75 12.04
N THR A 222 5.49 -6.49 12.14
CA THR A 222 6.50 -7.54 12.36
C THR A 222 6.32 -8.26 13.69
N LYS A 223 5.83 -7.59 14.74
CA LYS A 223 5.48 -8.24 16.01
C LYS A 223 4.19 -9.06 15.96
N ALA A 224 3.34 -8.82 14.97
CA ALA A 224 2.06 -9.51 14.82
C ALA A 224 2.16 -10.76 13.94
N ILE A 225 3.19 -10.85 13.10
CA ILE A 225 3.64 -12.03 12.36
C ILE A 225 4.38 -12.97 13.31
#